data_AF-A0A1J5PN97-F1
#
_entry.id   AF-A0A1J5PN97-F1
#
_cell.length_a   1.000
_cell.length_b   1.000
_cell.length_c   1.000
_cell.angle_alpha   90.00
_cell.angle_beta   90.00
_cell.angle_gamma   90.00
#
_symmetry.space_group_name_H-M   'P 1'
#
loop_
_entity.id
_entity.type
_entity.pdbx_description
1 polymer ?
#
loop_
_entity_poly.entity_id
_entity_poly.type
_entity_poly.pdbx_seq_one_letter_code
_entity_poly.pdbx_strand_id
1 'polypeptide(L)'
;MAEIGLPSDVHGGFQGTAKLFSDTLKNQPLFIMAAIFAIYIVLGMLYESTLHPLTILSTLPPAGVGAVLALMLFHTEFSIIALIGVFLLIGIVKKNAILMVDFALQAEREQGLDPRDAIFQAATLRLRPILMTTLAALGTALPPVRSGMLRALGVSSARRNSDLPDVPTIAESGYPDYLVSVWFGVVAPARMPDDVARILKASLDRAMNDDTFRASLEKIGYSVLRPRSSAAIKEFIDADRARWSAVIKAQNISLD
;
A
#
# COMPACT_ATOMS: atom_id res chain seq x y z
N MET A 1 -26.70 24.10 24.18
CA MET A 1 -26.84 25.54 24.53
C MET A 1 -28.29 26.01 24.50
N ALA A 2 -29.13 25.55 23.56
CA ALA A 2 -30.58 25.83 23.59
C ALA A 2 -31.34 25.13 24.75
N GLU A 3 -30.84 24.01 25.28
CA GLU A 3 -31.49 23.29 26.41
C GLU A 3 -31.17 23.83 27.81
N ILE A 4 -30.29 24.85 27.96
CA ILE A 4 -29.81 25.33 29.28
C ILE A 4 -30.26 26.79 29.57
N GLY A 5 -31.05 27.42 28.71
CA GLY A 5 -31.65 28.75 29.00
C GLY A 5 -30.64 29.92 29.10
N LEU A 6 -29.49 29.82 28.44
CA LEU A 6 -28.49 30.90 28.43
C LEU A 6 -28.94 32.10 27.55
N PRO A 7 -28.69 33.36 27.96
CA PRO A 7 -28.97 34.55 27.16
C PRO A 7 -28.24 34.52 25.80
N SER A 8 -28.84 35.11 24.77
CA SER A 8 -28.30 35.15 23.40
C SER A 8 -26.93 35.83 23.27
N ASP A 9 -26.54 36.61 24.28
CA ASP A 9 -25.27 37.35 24.31
C ASP A 9 -24.09 36.49 24.84
N VAL A 10 -24.36 35.29 25.35
CA VAL A 10 -23.33 34.40 25.89
C VAL A 10 -22.93 33.38 24.83
N HIS A 11 -21.76 33.59 24.21
CA HIS A 11 -21.13 32.63 23.31
C HIS A 11 -20.09 31.80 24.07
N GLY A 12 -20.32 30.48 24.19
CA GLY A 12 -19.30 29.57 24.68
C GLY A 12 -18.38 29.13 23.54
N GLY A 13 -17.07 29.15 23.79
CA GLY A 13 -16.05 28.64 22.88
C GLY A 13 -15.10 27.71 23.62
N PHE A 14 -14.52 26.75 22.90
CA PHE A 14 -13.45 25.93 23.45
C PHE A 14 -12.26 26.82 23.84
N GLN A 15 -11.63 26.54 24.98
CA GLN A 15 -10.39 27.18 25.45
C GLN A 15 -9.28 26.13 25.64
N GLY A 16 -8.02 26.58 25.71
CA GLY A 16 -6.86 25.71 25.91
C GLY A 16 -6.64 24.70 24.78
N THR A 17 -6.38 23.44 25.14
CA THR A 17 -6.10 22.34 24.20
C THR A 17 -7.28 22.01 23.28
N ALA A 18 -8.52 22.16 23.77
CA ALA A 18 -9.72 21.92 22.98
C ALA A 18 -9.89 22.97 21.85
N LYS A 19 -9.45 24.22 22.09
CA LYS A 19 -9.43 25.26 21.05
C LYS A 19 -8.41 24.94 19.96
N LEU A 20 -7.18 24.60 20.36
CA LEU A 20 -6.10 24.22 19.44
C LEU A 20 -6.47 23.01 18.59
N PHE A 21 -7.15 22.02 19.19
CA PHE A 21 -7.68 20.87 18.47
C PHE A 21 -8.77 21.27 17.47
N SER A 22 -9.74 22.09 17.87
CA SER A 22 -10.78 22.61 16.98
C SER A 22 -10.19 23.44 15.83
N ASP A 23 -9.19 24.28 16.09
CA ASP A 23 -8.53 25.11 15.07
C ASP A 23 -7.71 24.26 14.10
N THR A 24 -7.10 23.16 14.57
CA THR A 24 -6.42 22.18 13.72
C THR A 24 -7.42 21.47 12.80
N LEU A 25 -8.56 21.00 13.34
CA LEU A 25 -9.62 20.38 12.56
C LEU A 25 -10.22 21.33 11.52
N LYS A 26 -10.33 22.64 11.83
CA LYS A 26 -10.81 23.66 10.88
C LYS A 26 -9.86 23.90 9.71
N ASN A 27 -8.55 23.84 9.96
CA ASN A 27 -7.54 24.05 8.92
C ASN A 27 -7.26 22.79 8.08
N GLN A 28 -7.63 21.61 8.57
CA GLN A 28 -7.32 20.34 7.91
C GLN A 28 -7.98 20.17 6.52
N PRO A 29 -9.25 20.54 6.30
CA PRO A 29 -9.86 20.54 4.97
C PRO A 29 -9.10 21.42 3.97
N LEU A 30 -8.60 22.58 4.40
CA LEU A 30 -7.83 23.48 3.55
C LEU A 30 -6.52 22.83 3.08
N PHE A 31 -5.80 22.15 3.98
CA PHE A 31 -4.58 21.44 3.61
C PHE A 31 -4.84 20.27 2.67
N ILE A 32 -5.93 19.52 2.88
CA ILE A 32 -6.33 18.43 1.98
C ILE A 32 -6.65 18.99 0.58
N MET A 33 -7.42 20.08 0.52
CA MET A 33 -7.75 20.76 -0.74
C MET A 33 -6.50 21.28 -1.44
N ALA A 34 -5.58 21.92 -0.71
CA ALA A 34 -4.32 22.40 -1.24
C ALA A 34 -3.44 21.25 -1.79
N ALA A 35 -3.39 20.12 -1.08
CA ALA A 35 -2.65 18.93 -1.52
C ALA A 35 -3.26 18.31 -2.80
N ILE A 36 -4.59 18.17 -2.86
CA ILE A 36 -5.29 17.68 -4.06
C ILE A 36 -5.03 18.63 -5.24
N PHE A 37 -5.09 19.94 -5.01
CA PHE A 37 -4.82 20.94 -6.03
C PHE A 37 -3.36 20.91 -6.53
N ALA A 38 -2.39 20.76 -5.62
CA ALA A 38 -0.99 20.59 -6.00
C ALA A 38 -0.79 19.31 -6.83
N ILE A 39 -1.42 18.19 -6.45
CA ILE A 39 -1.38 16.94 -7.21
C ILE A 39 -2.02 17.12 -8.59
N TYR A 40 -3.14 17.83 -8.69
CA TYR A 40 -3.80 18.15 -9.95
C TYR A 40 -2.87 18.90 -10.90
N ILE A 41 -2.18 19.94 -10.41
CA ILE A 41 -1.23 20.72 -11.23
C ILE A 41 -0.07 19.85 -11.69
N VAL A 42 0.54 19.06 -10.79
CA VAL A 42 1.67 18.19 -11.14
C VAL A 42 1.26 17.16 -12.20
N LEU A 43 0.10 16.52 -12.04
CA LEU A 43 -0.44 15.59 -13.05
C LEU A 43 -0.78 16.31 -14.36
N GLY A 44 -1.34 17.52 -14.29
CA GLY A 44 -1.71 18.29 -15.48
C GLY A 44 -0.50 18.68 -16.32
N MET A 45 0.60 19.06 -15.67
CA MET A 45 1.88 19.30 -16.33
C MET A 45 2.48 18.00 -16.88
N LEU A 46 2.35 16.88 -16.15
CA LEU A 46 2.87 15.58 -16.58
C LEU A 46 2.18 15.05 -17.84
N TYR A 47 0.87 15.20 -17.93
CA TYR A 47 0.06 14.68 -19.04
C TYR A 47 -0.23 15.69 -20.15
N GLU A 48 0.21 16.93 -19.99
CA GLU A 48 -0.17 18.07 -20.85
C GLU A 48 -1.69 18.16 -21.07
N SER A 49 -2.47 17.77 -20.05
CA SER A 49 -3.93 17.62 -20.14
C SER A 49 -4.59 18.00 -18.83
N THR A 50 -5.71 18.72 -18.93
CA THR A 50 -6.53 19.11 -17.77
C THR A 50 -7.53 18.04 -17.36
N LEU A 51 -7.82 17.06 -18.24
CA LEU A 51 -8.84 16.05 -18.00
C LEU A 51 -8.29 14.79 -17.31
N HIS A 52 -7.14 14.25 -17.76
CA HIS A 52 -6.54 13.05 -17.17
C HIS A 52 -6.27 13.17 -15.65
N PRO A 53 -5.79 14.31 -15.12
CA PRO A 53 -5.65 14.51 -13.69
C PRO A 53 -6.97 14.35 -12.93
N LEU A 54 -8.09 14.84 -13.48
CA LEU A 54 -9.42 14.68 -12.85
C LEU A 54 -9.85 13.21 -12.84
N THR A 55 -9.65 12.49 -13.94
CA THR A 55 -9.97 11.06 -14.02
C THR A 55 -9.18 10.26 -12.98
N ILE A 56 -7.90 10.56 -12.79
CA ILE A 56 -7.05 9.92 -11.77
C ILE A 56 -7.50 10.31 -10.36
N LEU A 57 -7.79 11.59 -10.10
CA LEU A 57 -8.24 12.05 -8.78
C LEU A 57 -9.64 11.53 -8.41
N SER A 58 -10.47 11.18 -9.40
CA SER A 58 -11.80 10.60 -9.18
C SER A 58 -11.80 9.26 -8.44
N THR A 59 -10.64 8.58 -8.36
CA THR A 59 -10.50 7.34 -7.59
C THR A 59 -10.33 7.57 -6.09
N LEU A 60 -10.06 8.81 -5.65
CA LEU A 60 -9.85 9.14 -4.23
C LEU A 60 -11.12 9.02 -3.38
N PRO A 61 -12.30 9.56 -3.79
CA PRO A 61 -13.50 9.44 -2.98
C PRO A 61 -13.94 7.99 -2.73
N PRO A 62 -14.00 7.09 -3.73
CA PRO A 62 -14.30 5.67 -3.48
C PRO A 62 -13.30 4.99 -2.54
N ALA A 63 -12.01 5.32 -2.60
CA ALA A 63 -11.00 4.79 -1.69
C ALA A 63 -11.20 5.26 -0.25
N GLY A 64 -11.53 6.54 -0.05
CA GLY A 64 -11.87 7.10 1.25
C GLY A 64 -13.13 6.45 1.85
N VAL A 65 -14.17 6.29 1.04
CA VAL A 65 -15.40 5.57 1.43
C VAL A 65 -15.08 4.14 1.82
N GLY A 66 -14.27 3.42 1.04
CA GLY A 66 -13.83 2.06 1.35
C GLY A 66 -13.07 1.96 2.68
N ALA A 67 -12.19 2.92 2.98
CA ALA A 67 -11.47 2.97 4.25
C ALA A 67 -12.41 3.20 5.45
N VAL A 68 -13.35 4.14 5.33
CA VAL A 68 -14.34 4.41 6.38
C VAL A 68 -15.27 3.21 6.58
N LEU A 69 -15.76 2.62 5.49
CA LEU A 69 -16.59 1.41 5.54
C LEU A 69 -15.87 0.25 6.19
N ALA A 70 -14.56 0.06 5.93
CA ALA A 70 -13.78 -0.96 6.61
C ALA A 70 -13.73 -0.69 8.13
N LEU A 71 -13.44 0.54 8.55
CA LEU A 71 -13.41 0.88 9.98
C LEU A 71 -14.77 0.65 10.66
N MET A 72 -15.87 1.00 9.97
CA MET A 72 -17.23 0.76 10.44
C MET A 72 -17.55 -0.73 10.54
N LEU A 73 -17.20 -1.52 9.52
CA LEU A 73 -17.44 -2.96 9.46
C LEU A 73 -16.66 -3.73 10.55
N PHE A 74 -15.45 -3.29 10.85
CA PHE A 74 -14.59 -3.89 11.86
C PHE A 74 -14.73 -3.25 13.25
N HIS A 75 -15.68 -2.31 13.44
CA HIS A 75 -15.90 -1.59 14.70
C HIS A 75 -14.61 -1.02 15.31
N THR A 76 -13.76 -0.43 14.47
CA THR A 76 -12.48 0.16 14.88
C THR A 76 -12.54 1.68 14.85
N GLU A 77 -11.89 2.32 15.82
CA GLU A 77 -11.85 3.77 15.90
C GLU A 77 -10.92 4.38 14.84
N PHE A 78 -11.25 5.59 14.38
CA PHE A 78 -10.40 6.36 13.49
C PHE A 78 -9.19 6.91 14.27
N SER A 79 -8.12 6.12 14.32
CA SER A 79 -6.86 6.45 15.01
C SER A 79 -5.83 7.09 14.08
N ILE A 80 -4.71 7.60 14.64
CA ILE A 80 -3.57 8.08 13.86
C ILE A 80 -3.01 6.96 12.96
N ILE A 81 -3.04 5.71 13.41
CA ILE A 81 -2.61 4.55 12.62
C ILE A 81 -3.54 4.36 11.42
N ALA A 82 -4.86 4.49 11.61
CA ALA A 82 -5.83 4.44 10.52
C ALA A 82 -5.61 5.58 9.51
N LEU A 83 -5.31 6.79 10.00
CA LEU A 83 -4.99 7.95 9.15
C LEU A 83 -3.74 7.71 8.28
N ILE A 84 -2.67 7.15 8.85
CA ILE A 84 -1.47 6.74 8.08
C ILE A 84 -1.86 5.71 7.02
N GLY A 85 -2.70 4.73 7.37
CA GLY A 85 -3.23 3.73 6.44
C GLY A 85 -4.01 4.36 5.28
N VAL A 86 -4.84 5.37 5.54
CA VAL A 86 -5.58 6.12 4.51
C VAL A 86 -4.62 6.86 3.57
N PHE A 87 -3.58 7.52 4.09
CA PHE A 87 -2.58 8.19 3.25
C PHE A 87 -1.80 7.20 2.37
N LEU A 88 -1.43 6.03 2.90
CA LEU A 88 -0.80 4.97 2.13
C LEU A 88 -1.74 4.42 1.05
N LEU A 89 -3.02 4.19 1.40
CA LEU A 89 -4.04 3.70 0.47
C LEU A 89 -4.24 4.67 -0.69
N ILE A 90 -4.28 5.98 -0.44
CA ILE A 90 -4.34 7.02 -1.46
C ILE A 90 -3.19 6.86 -2.47
N GLY A 91 -1.96 6.61 -2.00
CA GLY A 91 -0.80 6.39 -2.86
C GLY A 91 -0.94 5.16 -3.76
N ILE A 92 -1.40 4.04 -3.19
CA ILE A 92 -1.61 2.77 -3.92
C ILE A 92 -2.67 2.96 -5.00
N VAL A 93 -3.83 3.50 -4.62
CA VAL A 93 -4.95 3.72 -5.54
C VAL A 93 -4.56 4.69 -6.66
N LYS A 94 -3.89 5.80 -6.32
CA LYS A 94 -3.43 6.79 -7.31
C LYS A 94 -2.42 6.18 -8.27
N LYS A 95 -1.45 5.39 -7.80
CA LYS A 95 -0.48 4.71 -8.66
C LYS A 95 -1.19 3.78 -9.65
N ASN A 96 -2.17 3.01 -9.18
CA ASN A 96 -2.92 2.10 -10.04
C ASN A 96 -3.74 2.85 -11.10
N ALA A 97 -4.32 4.00 -10.75
CA ALA A 97 -5.05 4.86 -11.69
C ALA A 97 -4.12 5.49 -12.73
N ILE A 98 -2.99 6.06 -12.31
CA ILE A 98 -1.94 6.62 -13.19
C ILE A 98 -1.50 5.56 -14.22
N LEU A 99 -1.15 4.36 -13.75
CA LEU A 99 -0.68 3.26 -14.60
C LEU A 99 -1.71 2.77 -15.62
N MET A 100 -3.00 2.92 -15.33
CA MET A 100 -4.08 2.54 -16.24
C MET A 100 -4.28 3.60 -17.32
N VAL A 101 -4.24 4.88 -16.95
CA VAL A 101 -4.31 6.01 -17.88
C VAL A 101 -3.08 6.06 -18.79
N ASP A 102 -1.88 5.86 -18.24
CA ASP A 102 -0.63 5.79 -19.01
C ASP A 102 -0.70 4.73 -20.10
N PHE A 103 -1.15 3.52 -19.73
CA PHE A 103 -1.18 2.40 -20.65
C PHE A 103 -2.22 2.62 -21.77
N ALA A 104 -3.38 3.21 -21.43
CA ALA A 104 -4.38 3.57 -22.42
C ALA A 104 -3.86 4.65 -23.38
N LEU A 105 -3.23 5.71 -22.87
CA LEU A 105 -2.64 6.78 -23.70
C LEU A 105 -1.51 6.26 -24.59
N GLN A 106 -0.70 5.33 -24.10
CA GLN A 106 0.34 4.71 -24.90
C GLN A 106 -0.27 3.87 -26.04
N ALA A 107 -1.32 3.10 -25.76
CA ALA A 107 -2.03 2.33 -26.77
C ALA A 107 -2.71 3.21 -27.84
N GLU A 108 -3.28 4.36 -27.46
CA GLU A 108 -3.79 5.34 -28.41
C GLU A 108 -2.68 5.91 -29.31
N ARG A 109 -1.52 6.27 -28.73
CA ARG A 109 -0.43 6.93 -29.46
C ARG A 109 0.38 6.00 -30.35
N GLU A 110 0.71 4.80 -29.87
CA GLU A 110 1.59 3.87 -30.58
C GLU A 110 0.82 2.90 -31.47
N GLN A 111 -0.36 2.45 -31.03
CA GLN A 111 -1.15 1.44 -31.74
C GLN A 111 -2.31 2.07 -32.52
N GLY A 112 -2.57 3.38 -32.34
CA GLY A 112 -3.63 4.09 -33.04
C GLY A 112 -5.03 3.61 -32.66
N LEU A 113 -5.18 2.98 -31.49
CA LEU A 113 -6.46 2.45 -31.03
C LEU A 113 -7.43 3.57 -30.64
N ASP A 114 -8.71 3.34 -30.84
CA ASP A 114 -9.75 4.21 -30.29
C ASP A 114 -9.71 4.20 -28.74
N PRO A 115 -10.04 5.31 -28.06
CA PRO A 115 -9.93 5.43 -26.59
C PRO A 115 -10.63 4.32 -25.81
N ARG A 116 -11.76 3.83 -26.34
CA ARG A 116 -12.53 2.73 -25.73
C ARG A 116 -11.78 1.40 -25.76
N ASP A 117 -11.10 1.12 -26.86
CA ASP A 117 -10.36 -0.13 -27.03
C ASP A 117 -9.02 -0.07 -26.29
N ALA A 118 -8.39 1.11 -26.29
CA ALA A 118 -7.19 1.39 -25.51
C ALA A 118 -7.39 1.19 -24.00
N ILE A 119 -8.47 1.75 -23.42
CA ILE A 119 -8.74 1.56 -21.98
C ILE A 119 -9.12 0.11 -21.65
N PHE A 120 -9.79 -0.60 -22.56
CA PHE A 120 -10.13 -2.00 -22.37
C PHE A 120 -8.88 -2.90 -22.38
N GLN A 121 -7.96 -2.64 -23.31
CA GLN A 121 -6.67 -3.33 -23.37
C GLN A 121 -5.84 -3.04 -22.11
N ALA A 122 -5.76 -1.77 -21.69
CA ALA A 122 -5.10 -1.35 -20.46
C ALA A 122 -5.68 -2.08 -19.23
N ALA A 123 -7.00 -2.14 -19.10
CA ALA A 123 -7.67 -2.83 -18.00
C ALA A 123 -7.32 -4.33 -17.97
N THR A 124 -7.32 -4.99 -19.13
CA THR A 124 -7.02 -6.42 -19.24
C THR A 124 -5.58 -6.73 -18.84
N LEU A 125 -4.62 -5.91 -19.27
CA LEU A 125 -3.21 -6.08 -18.95
C LEU A 125 -2.89 -5.74 -17.50
N ARG A 126 -3.60 -4.77 -16.91
CA ARG A 126 -3.39 -4.31 -15.54
C ARG A 126 -4.18 -5.09 -14.49
N LEU A 127 -5.22 -5.84 -14.87
CA LEU A 127 -6.06 -6.58 -13.93
C LEU A 127 -5.23 -7.51 -13.03
N ARG A 128 -4.35 -8.32 -13.63
CA ARG A 128 -3.50 -9.26 -12.88
C ARG A 128 -2.53 -8.52 -11.94
N PRO A 129 -1.74 -7.53 -12.38
CA PRO A 129 -0.93 -6.71 -11.48
C PRO A 129 -1.70 -5.97 -10.38
N ILE A 130 -2.85 -5.37 -10.69
CA ILE A 130 -3.66 -4.62 -9.71
C ILE A 130 -4.15 -5.58 -8.63
N LEU A 131 -4.74 -6.73 -9.01
CA LEU A 131 -5.16 -7.76 -8.07
C LEU A 131 -4.00 -8.25 -7.20
N MET A 132 -2.82 -8.45 -7.77
CA MET A 132 -1.62 -8.81 -6.99
C MET A 132 -1.30 -7.76 -5.92
N THR A 133 -1.27 -6.47 -6.27
CA THR A 133 -0.97 -5.41 -5.29
C THR A 133 -2.06 -5.24 -4.24
N THR A 134 -3.33 -5.35 -4.61
CA THR A 134 -4.45 -5.25 -3.68
C THR A 134 -4.48 -6.44 -2.72
N LEU A 135 -4.30 -7.66 -3.22
CA LEU A 135 -4.23 -8.86 -2.38
C LEU A 135 -2.98 -8.86 -1.48
N ALA A 136 -1.85 -8.37 -1.97
CA ALA A 136 -0.64 -8.17 -1.18
C ALA A 136 -0.85 -7.13 -0.07
N ALA A 137 -1.52 -6.01 -0.35
CA ALA A 137 -1.86 -5.01 0.65
C ALA A 137 -2.81 -5.60 1.71
N LEU A 138 -3.78 -6.41 1.30
CA LEU A 138 -4.63 -7.20 2.20
C LEU A 138 -3.83 -8.28 2.96
N GLY A 139 -2.69 -8.72 2.46
CA GLY A 139 -1.79 -9.67 3.14
C GLY A 139 -1.21 -9.15 4.47
N THR A 140 -1.29 -7.84 4.72
CA THR A 140 -1.05 -7.27 6.07
C THR A 140 -2.15 -7.61 7.09
N ALA A 141 -3.17 -8.39 6.70
CA ALA A 141 -4.29 -8.83 7.53
C ALA A 141 -3.96 -9.90 8.59
N LEU A 142 -2.69 -10.19 8.88
CA LEU A 142 -2.35 -11.14 9.95
C LEU A 142 -3.02 -10.77 11.30
N PRO A 143 -3.07 -9.50 11.74
CA PRO A 143 -3.74 -9.15 12.98
C PRO A 143 -5.28 -9.34 12.96
N PRO A 144 -6.02 -8.92 11.90
CA PRO A 144 -7.42 -9.28 11.71
C PRO A 144 -7.73 -10.79 11.65
N VAL A 145 -6.84 -11.60 11.07
CA VAL A 145 -7.03 -13.06 11.01
C VAL A 145 -6.83 -13.69 12.39
N ARG A 146 -5.79 -13.27 13.14
CA ARG A 146 -5.54 -13.76 14.51
C ARG A 146 -6.62 -13.38 15.51
N SER A 147 -7.28 -12.24 15.30
CA SER A 147 -8.41 -11.79 16.12
C SER A 147 -9.75 -12.46 15.75
N GLY A 148 -9.76 -13.35 14.74
CA GLY A 148 -10.97 -14.04 14.29
C GLY A 148 -11.92 -13.19 13.44
N MET A 149 -11.55 -11.94 13.13
CA MET A 149 -12.37 -11.04 12.32
C MET A 149 -12.36 -11.40 10.84
N LEU A 150 -11.28 -12.03 10.36
CA LEU A 150 -11.15 -12.49 8.98
C LEU A 150 -10.79 -13.98 8.93
N ARG A 151 -11.47 -14.72 8.04
CA ARG A 151 -11.11 -16.11 7.74
C ARG A 151 -10.14 -16.15 6.58
N ALA A 152 -8.89 -16.48 6.85
CA ALA A 152 -7.91 -16.72 5.80
C ALA A 152 -8.23 -18.02 5.04
N LEU A 153 -8.34 -17.93 3.70
CA LEU A 153 -8.66 -19.06 2.83
C LEU A 153 -7.42 -19.71 2.21
N GLY A 154 -6.31 -18.97 2.11
CA GLY A 154 -5.04 -19.51 1.65
C GLY A 154 -3.90 -18.52 1.79
N VAL A 155 -2.67 -19.02 1.93
CA VAL A 155 -1.44 -18.22 1.92
C VAL A 155 -0.71 -18.40 0.58
N SER A 156 -0.21 -17.32 0.00
CA SER A 156 0.48 -17.31 -1.30
C SER A 156 1.97 -17.69 -1.20
N SER A 157 2.43 -18.09 -0.02
CA SER A 157 3.79 -18.56 0.26
C SER A 157 4.00 -20.03 -0.12
N ALA A 158 5.26 -20.40 -0.38
CA ALA A 158 5.65 -21.78 -0.73
C ALA A 158 5.39 -22.81 0.37
N ARG A 159 5.32 -22.34 1.61
CA ARG A 159 5.02 -23.14 2.78
C ARG A 159 3.93 -22.45 3.58
N ARG A 160 3.17 -23.22 4.36
CA ARG A 160 2.23 -22.67 5.33
C ARG A 160 2.95 -21.69 6.26
N ASN A 161 2.26 -20.61 6.61
CA ASN A 161 2.81 -19.64 7.54
C ASN A 161 2.75 -20.25 8.96
N SER A 162 3.86 -20.19 9.71
CA SER A 162 3.91 -20.67 11.11
C SER A 162 2.89 -19.98 12.01
N ASP A 163 2.52 -18.74 11.67
CA ASP A 163 1.52 -17.95 12.39
C ASP A 163 0.07 -18.34 12.06
N LEU A 164 -0.14 -19.10 10.98
CA LEU A 164 -1.43 -19.56 10.46
C LEU A 164 -1.34 -21.03 9.99
N PRO A 165 -1.07 -21.99 10.90
CA PRO A 165 -0.79 -23.38 10.53
C PRO A 165 -1.97 -24.08 9.85
N ASP A 166 -3.20 -23.69 10.17
CA ASP A 166 -4.42 -24.30 9.63
C ASP A 166 -4.79 -23.81 8.23
N VAL A 167 -4.21 -22.68 7.79
CA VAL A 167 -4.52 -22.09 6.49
C VAL A 167 -3.67 -22.76 5.41
N PRO A 168 -4.29 -23.35 4.36
CA PRO A 168 -3.55 -24.02 3.30
C PRO A 168 -2.76 -23.03 2.45
N THR A 169 -1.74 -23.51 1.74
CA THR A 169 -1.14 -22.69 0.68
C THR A 169 -2.07 -22.63 -0.53
N ILE A 170 -1.94 -21.59 -1.36
CA ILE A 170 -2.67 -21.53 -2.64
C ILE A 170 -2.26 -22.70 -3.57
N ALA A 171 -1.02 -23.16 -3.46
CA ALA A 171 -0.55 -24.37 -4.13
C ALA A 171 -1.31 -25.63 -3.69
N GLU A 172 -1.53 -25.81 -2.38
CA GLU A 172 -2.36 -26.89 -1.84
C GLU A 172 -3.84 -26.78 -2.24
N SER A 173 -4.28 -25.58 -2.63
CA SER A 173 -5.67 -25.29 -3.02
C SER A 173 -5.94 -25.45 -4.52
N GLY A 174 -4.99 -26.00 -5.28
CA GLY A 174 -5.16 -26.33 -6.70
C GLY A 174 -4.40 -25.42 -7.68
N TYR A 175 -3.58 -24.49 -7.20
CA TYR A 175 -2.80 -23.57 -8.04
C TYR A 175 -1.30 -23.67 -7.74
N PRO A 176 -0.62 -24.75 -8.17
CA PRO A 176 0.74 -25.11 -7.74
C PRO A 176 1.81 -24.06 -8.07
N ASP A 177 1.64 -23.32 -9.17
CA ASP A 177 2.60 -22.30 -9.61
C ASP A 177 2.36 -20.92 -8.99
N TYR A 178 1.30 -20.77 -8.19
CA TYR A 178 0.91 -19.48 -7.61
C TYR A 178 1.72 -19.20 -6.33
N LEU A 179 2.90 -18.62 -6.53
CA LEU A 179 3.83 -18.23 -5.47
C LEU A 179 4.15 -16.75 -5.56
N VAL A 180 3.46 -15.97 -4.73
CA VAL A 180 3.60 -14.52 -4.67
C VAL A 180 3.77 -14.13 -3.21
N SER A 181 5.00 -13.78 -2.83
CA SER A 181 5.32 -13.35 -1.47
C SER A 181 5.89 -11.95 -1.52
N VAL A 182 5.34 -11.03 -0.73
CA VAL A 182 5.97 -9.73 -0.50
C VAL A 182 7.04 -9.91 0.57
N TRP A 183 8.22 -9.39 0.32
CA TRP A 183 9.33 -9.39 1.25
C TRP A 183 9.97 -8.00 1.27
N PHE A 184 10.57 -7.67 2.41
CA PHE A 184 11.26 -6.40 2.61
C PHE A 184 12.70 -6.70 3.01
N GLY A 185 13.63 -5.97 2.43
CA GLY A 185 15.05 -6.12 2.72
C GLY A 185 15.73 -4.76 2.85
N VAL A 186 16.79 -4.73 3.65
CA VAL A 186 17.68 -3.56 3.74
C VAL A 186 18.79 -3.74 2.71
N VAL A 187 18.89 -2.81 1.78
CA VAL A 187 19.94 -2.76 0.77
C VAL A 187 20.83 -1.55 1.02
N ALA A 188 22.14 -1.73 0.80
CA ALA A 188 23.14 -0.68 0.93
C ALA A 188 23.80 -0.38 -0.42
N PRO A 189 24.23 0.87 -0.69
CA PRO A 189 24.95 1.23 -1.90
C PRO A 189 26.23 0.42 -2.10
N ALA A 190 26.56 0.10 -3.36
CA ALA A 190 27.76 -0.66 -3.70
C ALA A 190 29.08 0.04 -3.33
N ARG A 191 29.07 1.38 -3.17
CA ARG A 191 30.22 2.20 -2.79
C ARG A 191 30.28 2.49 -1.28
N MET A 192 29.46 1.83 -0.46
CA MET A 192 29.48 2.04 0.99
C MET A 192 30.85 1.65 1.57
N PRO A 193 31.47 2.50 2.40
CA PRO A 193 32.70 2.14 3.12
C PRO A 193 32.52 0.88 3.98
N ASP A 194 33.52 -0.01 4.00
CA ASP A 194 33.43 -1.32 4.63
C ASP A 194 33.20 -1.26 6.15
N ASP A 195 33.70 -0.22 6.81
CA ASP A 195 33.50 0.05 8.23
C ASP A 195 32.03 0.39 8.53
N VAL A 196 31.41 1.24 7.71
CA VAL A 196 29.98 1.57 7.80
C VAL A 196 29.13 0.35 7.50
N ALA A 197 29.48 -0.43 6.47
CA ALA A 197 28.76 -1.65 6.11
C ALA A 197 28.79 -2.67 7.26
N ARG A 198 29.94 -2.80 7.95
CA ARG A 198 30.10 -3.70 9.10
C ARG A 198 29.25 -3.26 10.29
N ILE A 199 29.27 -1.97 10.61
CA ILE A 199 28.45 -1.40 11.70
C ILE A 199 26.96 -1.58 11.40
N LEU A 200 26.54 -1.28 10.17
CA LEU A 200 25.15 -1.44 9.74
C LEU A 200 24.71 -2.90 9.85
N LYS A 201 25.52 -3.84 9.35
CA LYS A 201 25.24 -5.26 9.45
C LYS A 201 25.13 -5.72 10.90
N ALA A 202 26.10 -5.36 11.75
CA ALA A 202 26.09 -5.75 13.16
C ALA A 202 24.89 -5.17 13.92
N SER A 203 24.53 -3.92 13.64
CA SER A 203 23.37 -3.26 14.24
C SER A 203 22.06 -3.90 13.79
N LEU A 204 21.95 -4.24 12.49
CA LEU A 204 20.78 -4.92 11.93
C LEU A 204 20.65 -6.33 12.51
N ASP A 205 21.75 -7.09 12.60
CA ASP A 205 21.74 -8.41 13.20
C ASP A 205 21.32 -8.36 14.68
N ARG A 206 21.79 -7.35 15.43
CA ARG A 206 21.36 -7.14 16.82
C ARG A 206 19.86 -6.84 16.90
N ALA A 207 19.35 -5.90 16.10
CA ALA A 207 17.93 -5.57 16.08
C ALA A 207 17.05 -6.76 15.66
N MET A 208 17.46 -7.52 14.64
CA MET A 208 16.72 -8.71 14.19
C MET A 208 16.82 -9.89 15.16
N ASN A 209 17.74 -9.88 16.12
CA ASN A 209 17.83 -10.88 17.18
C ASN A 209 17.14 -10.43 18.47
N ASP A 210 16.77 -9.16 18.61
CA ASP A 210 16.02 -8.67 19.75
C ASP A 210 14.58 -9.20 19.71
N ASP A 211 14.12 -9.82 20.80
CA ASP A 211 12.78 -10.42 20.89
C ASP A 211 11.67 -9.36 20.87
N THR A 212 11.89 -8.21 21.52
CA THR A 212 10.92 -7.12 21.59
C THR A 212 10.69 -6.50 20.22
N PHE A 213 11.78 -6.24 19.51
CA PHE A 213 11.75 -5.73 18.15
C PHE A 213 11.06 -6.71 17.20
N ARG A 214 11.39 -8.01 17.27
CA ARG A 214 10.71 -9.05 16.48
C ARG A 214 9.21 -9.12 16.77
N ALA A 215 8.82 -9.14 18.04
CA ALA A 215 7.42 -9.15 18.43
C ALA A 215 6.66 -7.92 17.90
N SER A 216 7.32 -6.76 17.80
CA SER A 216 6.71 -5.56 17.21
C SER A 216 6.48 -5.67 15.70
N LEU A 217 7.38 -6.32 14.96
CA LEU A 217 7.21 -6.60 13.53
C LEU A 217 6.15 -7.67 13.28
N GLU A 218 6.14 -8.73 14.09
CA GLU A 218 5.13 -9.78 14.01
C GLU A 218 3.71 -9.24 14.28
N LYS A 219 3.58 -8.28 15.21
CA LYS A 219 2.32 -7.57 15.47
C LYS A 219 1.75 -6.84 14.26
N ILE A 220 2.59 -6.43 13.31
CA ILE A 220 2.17 -5.76 12.07
C ILE A 220 2.17 -6.71 10.87
N GLY A 221 2.33 -8.02 11.09
CA GLY A 221 2.26 -9.04 10.04
C GLY A 221 3.57 -9.33 9.31
N TYR A 222 4.70 -8.86 9.82
CA TYR A 222 6.02 -9.04 9.20
C TYR A 222 6.81 -10.13 9.92
N SER A 223 6.83 -11.33 9.34
CA SER A 223 7.67 -12.43 9.82
C SER A 223 9.10 -12.29 9.31
N VAL A 224 10.09 -12.43 10.21
CA VAL A 224 11.51 -12.35 9.83
C VAL A 224 11.95 -13.63 9.11
N LEU A 225 12.31 -13.51 7.83
CA LEU A 225 12.76 -14.63 7.00
C LEU A 225 14.17 -15.14 7.41
N ARG A 226 14.38 -16.46 7.31
CA ARG A 226 15.69 -17.14 7.46
C ARG A 226 15.99 -18.00 6.22
N PRO A 227 17.25 -18.13 5.75
CA PRO A 227 18.52 -17.69 6.36
C PRO A 227 18.85 -16.21 6.16
N ARG A 228 19.64 -15.64 7.07
CA ARG A 228 19.99 -14.19 7.13
C ARG A 228 21.41 -13.87 6.63
N SER A 229 22.08 -14.78 5.94
CA SER A 229 23.41 -14.49 5.39
C SER A 229 23.28 -13.63 4.13
N SER A 230 24.25 -12.75 3.88
CA SER A 230 24.25 -11.93 2.65
C SER A 230 24.21 -12.80 1.39
N ALA A 231 24.84 -13.97 1.42
CA ALA A 231 24.81 -14.94 0.33
C ALA A 231 23.40 -15.52 0.10
N ALA A 232 22.71 -15.95 1.16
CA ALA A 232 21.36 -16.48 1.06
C ALA A 232 20.34 -15.42 0.62
N ILE A 233 20.50 -14.18 1.09
CA ILE A 233 19.67 -13.04 0.65
C ILE A 233 19.91 -12.76 -0.82
N LYS A 234 21.17 -12.76 -1.28
CA LYS A 234 21.50 -12.56 -2.69
C LYS A 234 20.90 -13.65 -3.58
N GLU A 235 21.04 -14.91 -3.18
CA GLU A 235 20.46 -16.06 -3.88
C GLU A 235 18.93 -15.94 -3.98
N PHE A 236 18.27 -15.57 -2.89
CA PHE A 236 16.83 -15.33 -2.88
C PHE A 236 16.42 -14.21 -3.84
N ILE A 237 17.12 -13.06 -3.82
CA ILE A 237 16.85 -11.94 -4.73
C ILE A 237 17.07 -12.34 -6.19
N ASP A 238 18.15 -13.07 -6.49
CA ASP A 238 18.46 -13.52 -7.85
C ASP A 238 17.40 -14.50 -8.36
N ALA A 239 16.94 -15.43 -7.52
CA ALA A 239 15.88 -16.37 -7.85
C ALA A 239 14.54 -15.68 -8.10
N ASP A 240 14.15 -14.74 -7.22
CA ASP A 240 12.93 -13.95 -7.37
C ASP A 240 12.99 -13.09 -8.65
N ARG A 241 14.12 -12.43 -8.90
CA ARG A 241 14.36 -11.66 -10.13
C ARG A 241 14.26 -12.52 -11.38
N ALA A 242 14.84 -13.71 -11.37
CA ALA A 242 14.79 -14.64 -12.51
C ALA A 242 13.34 -15.08 -12.80
N ARG A 243 12.58 -15.42 -11.76
CA ARG A 243 11.17 -15.78 -11.87
C ARG A 243 10.33 -14.65 -12.48
N TRP A 244 10.43 -13.45 -11.93
CA TRP A 244 9.68 -12.31 -12.44
C TRP A 244 10.14 -11.89 -13.83
N SER A 245 11.44 -12.00 -14.14
CA SER A 245 11.97 -11.73 -15.47
C SER A 245 11.43 -12.70 -16.53
N ALA A 246 11.22 -13.97 -16.18
CA ALA A 246 10.58 -14.94 -17.07
C ALA A 246 9.11 -14.57 -17.35
N VAL A 247 8.37 -14.15 -16.32
CA VAL A 247 6.98 -13.66 -16.46
C VAL A 247 6.91 -12.40 -17.32
N ILE A 248 7.79 -11.43 -17.08
CA ILE A 248 7.89 -10.17 -17.84
C ILE A 248 8.13 -10.46 -19.32
N LYS A 249 9.12 -11.30 -19.64
CA LYS A 249 9.43 -11.70 -21.02
C LYS A 249 8.29 -12.48 -21.67
N ALA A 250 7.68 -13.43 -20.97
CA ALA A 250 6.57 -14.24 -21.49
C ALA A 250 5.30 -13.43 -21.74
N GLN A 251 5.17 -12.24 -21.13
CA GLN A 251 4.02 -11.36 -21.28
C GLN A 251 4.34 -10.11 -22.12
N ASN A 252 5.52 -10.04 -22.75
CA ASN A 252 5.99 -8.86 -23.50
C ASN A 252 5.84 -7.55 -22.71
N ILE A 253 6.10 -7.59 -21.41
CA ILE A 253 6.02 -6.40 -20.56
C ILE A 253 7.34 -5.63 -20.73
N SER A 254 7.29 -4.53 -21.49
CA SER A 254 8.37 -3.54 -21.56
C SER A 254 8.31 -2.63 -20.34
N LEU A 255 9.47 -2.32 -19.74
CA LEU A 255 9.64 -1.19 -18.85
C LEU A 255 10.29 -0.10 -19.70
N ASP A 256 9.48 0.67 -20.41
CA ASP A 256 9.88 1.97 -20.93
C ASP A 256 9.82 3.03 -19.82
#